data_AF-A0AAV2AMJ4-F1
#
_entry.id   AF-A0AAV2AMJ4-F1
#
_cell.length_a   1.000
_cell.length_b   1.000
_cell.length_c   1.000
_cell.angle_alpha   90.00
_cell.angle_beta   90.00
_cell.angle_gamma   90.00
#
_symmetry.space_group_name_H-M   'P 1'
#
loop_
_entity.id
_entity.type
_entity.pdbx_description
1 polymer ?
#
loop_
_entity_poly.entity_id
_entity_poly.type
_entity_poly.pdbx_seq_one_letter_code
_entity_poly.pdbx_strand_id
1 'polypeptide(L)'
;MGECTGSICVAYGLESCQCRRGPNDPPTKACELCCKLPGDDYSCKSSFEWNSSPYDVPDLYAKPGTPCDNYNGYCDVFQKCREVSHLIYYSLF
;
A
#
# COMPACT_ATOMS: atom_id res chain seq x y z
N MET A 1 15.38 20.90 7.04
CA MET A 1 15.11 19.46 6.87
C MET A 1 13.73 19.34 6.26
N GLY A 2 13.62 18.82 5.04
CA GLY A 2 12.38 18.77 4.27
C GLY A 2 12.27 17.43 3.56
N GLU A 3 12.36 16.35 4.33
CA GLU A 3 12.26 14.98 3.81
C GLU A 3 10.80 14.50 3.87
N CYS A 4 10.31 13.91 2.78
CA CYS A 4 9.00 13.28 2.70
C CYS A 4 9.16 11.78 2.97
N THR A 5 9.12 11.41 4.24
CA THR A 5 9.25 10.02 4.71
C THR A 5 7.98 9.57 5.43
N GLY A 6 7.58 8.33 5.19
CA GLY A 6 6.35 7.75 5.77
C GLY A 6 5.12 7.88 4.86
N SER A 7 3.97 7.48 5.40
CA SER A 7 2.68 7.60 4.70
C SER A 7 1.84 8.73 5.29
N ILE A 8 0.83 9.19 4.54
CA ILE A 8 -0.14 10.17 5.04
C ILE A 8 -0.96 9.63 6.22
N CYS A 9 -1.08 8.31 6.39
CA CYS A 9 -1.75 7.68 7.55
C CYS A 9 -1.21 8.23 8.88
N VAL A 10 0.10 8.50 8.95
CA VAL A 10 0.78 9.00 10.15
C VAL A 10 0.27 10.40 10.55
N ALA A 11 -0.15 11.21 9.58
CA ALA A 11 -0.75 12.52 9.85
C ALA A 11 -2.11 12.40 10.57
N TYR A 12 -2.79 11.27 10.41
CA TYR A 12 -4.08 10.95 11.03
C TYR A 12 -3.94 10.09 12.30
N GLY A 13 -2.71 9.87 12.79
CA GLY A 13 -2.45 9.00 13.94
C GLY A 13 -2.59 7.51 13.65
N LEU A 14 -2.56 7.12 12.38
CA LEU A 14 -2.62 5.74 11.90
C LEU A 14 -1.23 5.26 11.44
N GLU A 15 -1.03 3.96 11.38
CA GLU A 15 0.18 3.36 10.82
C GLU A 15 -0.01 2.98 9.34
N SER A 16 1.06 3.07 8.56
CA SER A 16 1.08 2.58 7.18
C SER A 16 1.07 1.06 7.13
N CYS A 17 0.31 0.48 6.20
CA CYS A 17 0.30 -0.96 5.97
C CYS A 17 0.15 -1.29 4.48
N GLN A 18 0.48 -2.52 4.09
CA GLN A 18 0.29 -3.00 2.71
C GLN A 18 -1.06 -3.71 2.59
N CYS A 19 -1.92 -3.25 1.68
CA CYS A 19 -3.14 -3.95 1.38
C CYS A 19 -2.87 -5.29 0.70
N ARG A 20 -3.55 -6.33 1.17
CA ARG A 20 -3.60 -7.62 0.50
C ARG A 20 -4.78 -7.65 -0.46
N ARG A 21 -4.52 -8.07 -1.70
CA ARG A 21 -5.57 -8.30 -2.68
C ARG A 21 -6.21 -9.66 -2.41
N GLY A 22 -7.51 -9.68 -2.10
CA GLY A 22 -8.31 -10.90 -2.10
C GLY A 22 -8.68 -11.37 -3.52
N PRO A 23 -9.22 -12.59 -3.66
CA PRO A 23 -9.63 -13.13 -4.96
C PRO A 23 -10.74 -12.31 -5.66
N ASN A 24 -11.59 -11.63 -4.88
CA ASN A 24 -12.68 -10.79 -5.40
C ASN A 24 -12.31 -9.30 -5.51
N ASP A 25 -11.09 -8.93 -5.13
CA ASP A 25 -10.68 -7.54 -5.08
C ASP A 25 -10.11 -7.06 -6.43
N PRO A 26 -10.28 -5.76 -6.74
CA PRO A 26 -9.72 -5.19 -7.94
C PRO A 26 -8.19 -5.31 -7.94
N PRO A 27 -7.56 -5.40 -9.13
CA PRO A 27 -6.11 -5.50 -9.24
C PRO A 27 -5.38 -4.28 -8.68
N THR A 28 -6.09 -3.17 -8.49
CA THR A 28 -5.56 -1.93 -7.91
C THR A 28 -5.46 -1.94 -6.40
N LYS A 29 -6.18 -2.85 -5.71
CA LYS A 29 -6.27 -2.86 -4.25
C LYS A 29 -4.91 -3.04 -3.57
N ALA A 30 -4.02 -3.82 -4.17
CA ALA A 30 -2.66 -4.02 -3.66
C ALA A 30 -1.80 -2.73 -3.67
N CYS A 31 -2.22 -1.72 -4.45
CA CYS A 31 -1.56 -0.42 -4.60
C CYS A 31 -2.41 0.73 -4.08
N GLU A 32 -3.50 0.45 -3.40
CA GLU A 32 -4.22 1.47 -2.64
C GLU A 32 -3.39 1.85 -1.41
N LEU A 33 -3.51 3.10 -0.99
CA LEU A 33 -2.91 3.54 0.26
C LEU A 33 -3.68 2.89 1.42
N CYS A 34 -3.02 2.11 2.26
CA CYS A 34 -3.68 1.41 3.35
C CYS A 34 -3.14 1.83 4.70
N CYS A 35 -4.07 2.04 5.63
CA CYS A 35 -3.79 2.49 6.97
C CYS A 35 -4.36 1.47 7.97
N LYS A 36 -3.69 1.35 9.11
CA LYS A 36 -4.13 0.51 10.23
C LYS A 36 -4.04 1.30 11.53
N LEU A 37 -4.77 0.85 12.54
CA LEU A 37 -4.61 1.40 13.89
C LEU A 37 -3.23 1.03 14.45
N PRO A 38 -2.62 1.94 15.23
CA PRO A 38 -1.32 1.66 15.83
C PRO A 38 -1.39 0.43 16.75
N GLY A 39 -0.52 -0.54 16.53
CA GLY A 39 -0.47 -1.78 17.31
C GLY A 39 -1.49 -2.86 16.92
N ASP A 40 -2.26 -2.66 15.84
CA ASP A 40 -3.10 -3.71 15.26
C ASP A 40 -2.46 -4.22 13.96
N ASP A 41 -2.37 -5.54 13.75
CA ASP A 41 -1.78 -6.14 12.54
C ASP A 41 -2.80 -6.74 11.57
N TYR A 42 -4.07 -6.80 11.95
CA TYR A 42 -5.11 -7.49 11.18
C TYR A 42 -6.09 -6.54 10.49
N SER A 43 -6.20 -5.28 10.93
CA SER A 43 -7.13 -4.27 10.44
C SER A 43 -6.52 -3.33 9.39
N CYS A 44 -5.61 -3.83 8.55
CA CYS A 44 -5.13 -3.03 7.42
C CYS A 44 -6.28 -2.79 6.44
N LYS A 45 -6.76 -1.55 6.39
CA LYS A 45 -7.87 -1.13 5.55
C LYS A 45 -7.41 -0.10 4.53
N SER A 46 -8.09 -0.09 3.40
CA SER A 46 -7.82 0.88 2.35
C SER A 46 -8.18 2.29 2.81
N SER A 47 -7.46 3.32 2.35
CA SER A 47 -7.77 4.72 2.65
C SER A 47 -9.20 5.08 2.26
N PHE A 48 -9.73 4.37 1.26
CA PHE A 48 -11.11 4.45 0.79
C PHE A 48 -12.14 4.06 1.87
N GLU A 49 -11.77 3.17 2.80
CA GLU A 49 -12.60 2.81 3.95
C GLU A 49 -12.41 3.79 5.13
N TRP A 50 -11.27 4.48 5.16
CA TRP A 50 -10.95 5.50 6.17
C TRP A 50 -11.46 6.91 5.80
N ASN A 51 -12.11 7.06 4.64
CA ASN A 51 -12.75 8.29 4.17
C ASN A 51 -14.09 8.60 4.88
N SER A 52 -14.17 8.23 6.15
CA SER A 52 -15.31 8.50 7.00
C SER A 52 -14.86 9.02 8.35
N SER A 53 -15.72 9.81 8.97
CA SER A 53 -15.51 10.32 10.32
C SER A 53 -15.20 9.15 11.28
N PRO A 54 -14.14 9.24 12.11
CA PRO A 54 -13.44 10.46 12.52
C PRO A 54 -12.13 10.79 11.78
N TYR A 55 -11.67 9.96 10.84
CA TYR A 55 -10.34 10.13 10.24
C TYR A 55 -10.38 10.92 8.93
N ASP A 56 -11.44 10.76 8.12
CA ASP A 56 -11.62 11.47 6.84
C ASP A 56 -10.35 11.43 5.97
N VAL A 57 -9.71 10.25 5.90
CA VAL A 57 -8.49 10.03 5.10
C VAL A 57 -8.88 10.05 3.63
N PRO A 58 -8.21 10.85 2.77
CA PRO A 58 -8.55 10.91 1.36
C PRO A 58 -8.26 9.60 0.64
N ASP A 59 -9.09 9.31 -0.35
CA ASP A 59 -8.94 8.19 -1.28
C ASP A 59 -7.66 8.36 -2.11
N LEU A 60 -6.61 7.62 -1.74
CA LEU A 60 -5.30 7.75 -2.35
C LEU A 60 -4.75 6.39 -2.76
N TYR A 61 -3.94 6.41 -3.82
CA TYR A 61 -3.12 5.28 -4.21
C TYR A 61 -1.68 5.48 -3.75
N ALA A 62 -0.99 4.37 -3.57
CA ALA A 62 0.44 4.37 -3.35
C ALA A 62 1.18 5.02 -4.53
N LYS A 63 2.31 5.66 -4.25
CA LYS A 63 3.12 6.23 -5.34
C LYS A 63 3.70 5.10 -6.21
N PRO A 64 3.87 5.31 -7.53
CA PRO A 64 4.56 4.35 -8.37
C PRO A 64 5.95 4.00 -7.81
N GLY A 65 6.32 2.72 -7.84
CA GLY A 65 7.53 2.18 -7.23
C GLY A 65 7.36 1.77 -5.76
N THR A 66 6.21 2.04 -5.12
CA THR A 66 5.94 1.55 -3.76
C THR A 66 5.90 0.03 -3.76
N PRO A 67 6.57 -0.65 -2.81
CA PRO A 67 6.54 -2.11 -2.72
C PRO A 67 5.12 -2.59 -2.36
N CYS A 68 4.67 -3.63 -3.05
CA CYS A 68 3.39 -4.29 -2.84
C CYS A 68 3.58 -5.80 -2.67
N ASP A 69 2.53 -6.50 -2.24
CA ASP A 69 2.53 -7.95 -2.03
C ASP A 69 3.70 -8.48 -1.19
N ASN A 70 3.86 -7.91 0.01
CA ASN A 70 4.93 -8.26 0.96
C ASN A 70 6.34 -8.16 0.35
N TYR A 71 6.60 -7.05 -0.37
CA TYR A 71 7.87 -6.76 -1.05
C TYR A 71 8.20 -7.68 -2.23
N ASN A 72 7.26 -8.52 -2.68
CA ASN A 72 7.42 -9.32 -3.90
C ASN A 72 7.00 -8.58 -5.17
N GLY A 73 6.60 -7.32 -5.07
CA GLY A 73 6.22 -6.52 -6.23
C GLY A 73 6.40 -5.02 -6.01
N TYR A 74 6.13 -4.25 -7.06
CA TYR A 74 6.02 -2.79 -7.01
C TYR A 74 4.76 -2.30 -7.72
N CYS A 75 4.24 -1.16 -7.27
CA CYS A 75 3.12 -0.50 -7.92
C CYS A 75 3.57 0.25 -9.18
N ASP A 76 2.92 -0.02 -10.31
CA ASP A 76 3.18 0.71 -11.56
C ASP A 76 2.36 2.00 -11.68
N VAL A 77 2.55 2.75 -12.76
CA VAL A 77 1.81 4.00 -13.03
C VAL A 77 0.30 3.80 -13.20
N PHE A 78 -0.13 2.57 -13.46
CA PHE A 78 -1.54 2.17 -13.57
C PHE A 78 -2.10 1.62 -12.25
N GLN A 79 -1.36 1.79 -11.15
CA GLN A 79 -1.73 1.32 -9.82
C GLN A 79 -1.91 -0.20 -9.77
N LYS A 80 -1.17 -0.96 -10.59
CA LYS A 80 -1.16 -2.42 -10.53
C LYS A 80 0.10 -2.90 -9.85
N CYS A 81 -0.04 -3.88 -8.96
CA CYS A 81 1.09 -4.56 -8.35
C CYS A 81 1.76 -5.47 -9.39
N ARG A 82 2.98 -5.13 -9.79
CA ARG A 82 3.83 -5.91 -10.68
C ARG A 82 4.75 -6.77 -9.84
N GLU A 83 4.58 -8.08 -9.92
CA GLU A 83 5.42 -9.04 -9.24
C GLU A 83 6.86 -8.96 -9.76
N VAL A 84 7.82 -8.93 -8.84
CA VAL A 84 9.25 -9.00 -9.08
C VAL A 84 9.69 -10.43 -8.79
N SER A 85 9.77 -11.25 -9.84
CA SER A 85 10.36 -12.58 -9.69
C SER A 85 11.87 -12.46 -9.51
N HIS A 86 12.36 -12.77 -8.30
CA HIS A 86 13.80 -12.83 -8.00
C HIS A 86 14.56 -13.89 -8.86
N LEU A 87 13.83 -14.77 -9.54
CA LEU A 87 14.36 -15.80 -10.45
C LEU A 87 15.00 -15.27 -11.73
N ILE A 88 14.71 -14.02 -12.14
CA ILE A 88 15.32 -13.46 -13.36
C ILE A 88 16.77 -13.02 -13.09
N TYR A 89 17.12 -12.67 -11.85
CA TYR A 89 18.49 -12.29 -11.50
C TYR A 89 19.46 -13.49 -11.52
N TYR A 90 18.99 -14.69 -11.17
CA TYR A 90 19.80 -15.93 -11.21
C TYR A 90 19.81 -16.64 -12.57
N SER A 91 18.94 -16.29 -13.51
CA SER A 91 19.00 -16.82 -14.90
C SER A 91 19.81 -15.95 -15.86
N LEU A 92 20.33 -14.82 -15.38
CA LEU A 92 21.20 -13.90 -16.12
C LEU A 92 22.67 -13.97 -15.69
N PHE A 93 23.01 -14.87 -14.75
CA PHE A 93 24.37 -15.21 -14.36
C PHE A 93 24.65 -16.69 -14.57
#